data_AF-A0A346MZN4-F1
#
_entry.id   AF-A0A346MZN4-F1
#
_cell.length_a   1.000
_cell.length_b   1.000
_cell.length_c   1.000
_cell.angle_alpha   90.00
_cell.angle_beta   90.00
_cell.angle_gamma   90.00
#
_symmetry.space_group_name_H-M   'P 1'
#
loop_
_entity.id
_entity.type
_entity.pdbx_description
1 polymer ?
#
loop_
_entity_poly.entity_id
_entity_poly.type
_entity_poly.pdbx_seq_one_letter_code
_entity_poly.pdbx_strand_id
1 'polypeptide(L)'
;MRVPTVLASLALLLPLAVSAAGVELQYVQPDRYTDAGLRPMEREPSAALKRELETELQRLGQRYLLPDQTLTLEILDLDLAGQFRWWDASRGEVRVMSAATWPRIRLRYRLMADGRELAKGEESISDRDYLNAVSARSSDPLRYEKNMLGDWFRSRFGGGRQPA
;
A
#
# COMPACT_ATOMS: atom_id res chain seq x y z
N MET A 1 -50.98 -27.54 -21.06
CA MET A 1 -50.05 -26.52 -21.57
C MET A 1 -48.87 -26.46 -20.62
N ARG A 2 -47.66 -26.84 -21.05
CA ARG A 2 -46.43 -26.81 -20.24
C ARG A 2 -45.51 -25.77 -20.86
N VAL A 3 -45.20 -24.71 -20.12
CA VAL A 3 -44.31 -23.63 -20.57
C VAL A 3 -42.89 -24.03 -20.16
N PRO A 4 -41.90 -24.10 -21.07
CA PRO A 4 -40.52 -24.36 -20.69
C PRO A 4 -39.86 -23.05 -20.25
N THR A 5 -39.26 -23.07 -19.06
CA THR A 5 -38.45 -21.97 -18.54
C THR A 5 -37.06 -22.06 -19.18
N VAL A 6 -36.69 -21.07 -19.99
CA VAL A 6 -35.33 -20.95 -20.56
C VAL A 6 -34.47 -20.15 -19.58
N LEU A 7 -33.46 -20.79 -19.01
CA LEU A 7 -32.42 -20.15 -18.21
C LEU A 7 -31.40 -19.48 -19.15
N ALA A 8 -31.52 -18.16 -19.30
CA ALA A 8 -30.52 -17.35 -19.98
C ALA A 8 -29.28 -17.20 -19.08
N SER A 9 -28.17 -17.82 -19.49
CA SER A 9 -26.88 -17.67 -18.81
C SER A 9 -26.22 -16.37 -19.26
N LEU A 10 -26.14 -15.39 -18.37
CA LEU A 10 -25.45 -14.13 -18.62
C LEU A 10 -23.95 -14.33 -18.43
N ALA A 11 -23.21 -14.50 -19.53
CA ALA A 11 -21.75 -14.50 -19.51
C ALA A 11 -21.25 -13.06 -19.28
N LEU A 12 -20.73 -12.80 -18.09
CA LEU A 12 -20.12 -11.52 -17.73
C LEU A 12 -18.74 -11.43 -18.40
N LEU A 13 -18.65 -10.73 -19.53
CA LEU A 13 -17.37 -10.33 -20.12
C LEU A 13 -16.74 -9.25 -19.23
N LEU A 14 -15.72 -9.64 -18.47
CA LEU A 14 -14.85 -8.68 -17.77
C LEU A 14 -13.96 -7.97 -18.81
N PRO A 15 -13.90 -6.64 -18.82
CA PRO A 15 -12.97 -5.93 -19.68
C PRO A 15 -11.54 -6.26 -19.25
N LEU A 16 -10.72 -6.75 -20.18
CA LEU A 16 -9.28 -6.82 -20.03
C LEU A 16 -8.75 -5.37 -20.09
N ALA A 17 -8.58 -4.75 -18.92
CA ALA A 17 -7.78 -3.54 -18.83
C ALA A 17 -6.36 -3.89 -19.27
N VAL A 18 -5.96 -3.45 -20.45
CA VAL A 18 -4.55 -3.44 -20.85
C VAL A 18 -3.89 -2.36 -20.02
N SER A 19 -3.45 -2.74 -18.82
CA SER A 19 -2.74 -1.86 -17.91
C SER A 19 -1.31 -1.74 -18.43
N ALA A 20 -0.85 -0.51 -18.69
CA ALA A 20 0.58 -0.26 -18.85
C ALA A 20 1.29 -0.70 -17.56
N ALA A 21 2.55 -1.15 -17.63
CA ALA A 21 3.28 -1.54 -16.43
C ALA A 21 3.16 -0.48 -15.33
N GLY A 22 2.74 -0.93 -14.15
CA GLY A 22 2.29 -0.01 -13.13
C GLY A 22 1.82 -0.70 -11.86
N VAL A 23 1.63 0.11 -10.83
CA VAL A 23 1.08 -0.34 -9.56
C VAL A 23 -0.36 0.14 -9.46
N GLU A 24 -1.29 -0.74 -9.14
CA GLU A 24 -2.68 -0.39 -8.86
C GLU A 24 -2.92 -0.50 -7.35
N LEU A 25 -3.32 0.59 -6.72
CA LEU A 25 -3.46 0.66 -5.27
C LEU A 25 -4.94 0.75 -4.87
N GLN A 26 -5.35 -0.13 -3.95
CA GLN A 26 -6.69 -0.16 -3.38
C GLN A 26 -6.63 -0.09 -1.86
N TYR A 27 -7.61 0.55 -1.24
CA TYR A 27 -7.75 0.66 0.20
C TYR A 27 -8.98 -0.14 0.65
N VAL A 28 -8.77 -1.19 1.43
CA VAL A 28 -9.84 -2.11 1.87
C VAL A 28 -10.29 -1.72 3.27
N GLN A 29 -11.55 -1.29 3.41
CA GLN A 29 -12.13 -0.87 4.70
C GLN A 29 -11.25 0.16 5.45
N PRO A 30 -10.96 1.32 4.83
CA PRO A 30 -10.06 2.33 5.40
C PRO A 30 -10.52 2.89 6.75
N ASP A 31 -11.81 2.74 7.10
CA ASP A 31 -12.41 3.08 8.39
C ASP A 31 -11.94 2.19 9.55
N ARG A 32 -11.27 1.06 9.24
CA ARG A 32 -10.79 0.06 10.20
C ARG A 32 -9.28 0.04 10.38
N TYR A 33 -8.57 0.97 9.75
CA TYR A 33 -7.12 1.03 9.87
C TYR A 33 -6.70 1.42 11.29
N THR A 34 -5.57 0.87 11.73
CA THR A 34 -5.03 1.09 13.08
C THR A 34 -4.66 2.55 13.31
N ASP A 35 -3.88 3.14 12.40
CA ASP A 35 -3.54 4.55 12.38
C ASP A 35 -3.24 4.98 10.95
N ALA A 36 -4.15 5.75 10.37
CA ALA A 36 -4.04 6.26 9.00
C ALA A 36 -4.19 7.78 8.93
N GLY A 37 -4.08 8.48 10.06
CA GLY A 37 -4.26 9.92 10.15
C GLY A 37 -2.94 10.68 10.04
N LEU A 38 -2.85 11.64 9.11
CA LEU A 38 -1.76 12.63 9.13
C LEU A 38 -2.02 13.73 10.16
N ARG A 39 -3.26 13.85 10.63
CA ARG A 39 -3.68 14.80 11.65
C ARG A 39 -4.36 14.11 12.83
N PRO A 40 -4.40 14.75 14.00
CA PRO A 40 -5.17 14.23 15.12
C PRO A 40 -6.64 14.05 14.71
N MET A 41 -7.30 13.02 15.25
CA MET A 41 -8.71 12.70 15.02
C MET A 41 -9.09 12.31 13.58
N GLU A 42 -8.14 12.28 12.65
CA GLU A 42 -8.32 11.74 11.31
C GLU A 42 -8.40 10.20 11.40
N ARG A 43 -9.60 9.65 11.17
CA ARG A 43 -9.85 8.20 11.27
C ARG A 43 -9.56 7.44 9.98
N GLU A 44 -9.70 8.11 8.84
CA GLU A 44 -9.46 7.54 7.52
C GLU A 44 -8.31 8.26 6.82
N PRO A 45 -7.55 7.57 5.97
CA PRO A 45 -6.48 8.19 5.20
C PRO A 45 -7.00 9.31 4.30
N SER A 46 -6.53 10.54 4.52
CA SER A 46 -6.79 11.68 3.63
C SER A 46 -6.36 11.42 2.20
N ALA A 47 -6.95 12.19 1.28
CA ALA A 47 -6.51 12.22 -0.12
C ALA A 47 -5.02 12.54 -0.28
N ALA A 48 -4.44 13.36 0.62
CA ALA A 48 -3.01 13.67 0.60
C ALA A 48 -2.16 12.43 0.92
N LEU A 49 -2.45 11.72 2.01
CA LEU A 49 -1.79 10.46 2.34
C LEU A 49 -1.91 9.45 1.20
N LYS A 50 -3.13 9.27 0.67
CA LYS A 50 -3.40 8.32 -0.40
C LYS A 50 -2.53 8.58 -1.64
N ARG A 51 -2.45 9.86 -2.04
CA ARG A 51 -1.61 10.29 -3.18
C ARG A 51 -0.12 10.11 -2.92
N GLU A 52 0.37 10.36 -1.71
CA GLU A 52 1.77 10.16 -1.37
C GLU A 52 2.18 8.68 -1.44
N LEU A 53 1.35 7.78 -0.90
CA LEU A 53 1.58 6.34 -1.02
C LEU A 53 1.50 5.86 -2.47
N GLU A 54 0.50 6.32 -3.22
CA GLU A 54 0.37 5.98 -4.64
C GLU A 54 1.58 6.45 -5.44
N THR A 55 2.03 7.68 -5.23
CA THR A 55 3.21 8.24 -5.91
C THR A 55 4.47 7.43 -5.61
N GLU A 56 4.70 7.09 -4.34
CA GLU A 56 5.86 6.28 -3.97
C GLU A 56 5.80 4.88 -4.57
N LEU A 57 4.64 4.23 -4.51
CA LEU A 57 4.47 2.89 -5.05
C LEU A 57 4.59 2.86 -6.58
N GLN A 58 4.08 3.88 -7.29
CA GLN A 58 4.31 4.03 -8.73
C GLN A 58 5.81 4.20 -9.03
N ARG A 59 6.52 5.03 -8.25
CA ARG A 59 7.96 5.23 -8.40
C ARG A 59 8.73 3.92 -8.19
N LEU A 60 8.35 3.12 -7.20
CA LEU A 60 8.92 1.78 -6.97
C LEU A 60 8.58 0.81 -8.10
N GLY A 61 7.34 0.84 -8.59
CA GLY A 61 6.89 0.07 -9.75
C GLY A 61 7.73 0.34 -10.99
N GLN A 62 7.88 1.60 -11.36
CA GLN A 62 8.72 2.02 -12.50
C GLN A 62 10.18 1.55 -12.35
N ARG A 63 10.69 1.53 -11.12
CA ARG A 63 12.06 1.12 -10.83
C ARG A 63 12.27 -0.39 -10.95
N TYR A 64 11.37 -1.19 -10.38
CA TYR A 64 11.60 -2.62 -10.15
C TYR A 64 10.77 -3.57 -11.01
N LEU A 65 9.61 -3.14 -11.52
CA LEU A 65 8.77 -3.98 -12.39
C LEU A 65 9.24 -3.93 -13.84
N LEU A 66 8.99 -5.03 -14.55
CA LEU A 66 9.18 -5.09 -16.00
C LEU A 66 8.04 -4.37 -16.74
N PRO A 67 8.24 -3.90 -18.00
CA PRO A 67 7.25 -3.11 -18.74
C PRO A 67 5.92 -3.81 -19.07
N ASP A 68 5.89 -5.14 -18.97
CA ASP A 68 4.73 -6.02 -19.17
C ASP A 68 4.06 -6.44 -17.85
N GLN A 69 4.59 -5.99 -16.70
CA GLN A 69 4.13 -6.38 -15.38
C GLN A 69 3.19 -5.35 -14.74
N THR A 70 2.07 -5.83 -14.21
CA THR A 70 1.14 -5.04 -13.40
C THR A 70 1.06 -5.61 -11.98
N LEU A 71 1.25 -4.75 -10.98
CA LEU A 71 1.15 -5.11 -9.57
C LEU A 71 -0.10 -4.49 -8.96
N THR A 72 -1.07 -5.31 -8.57
CA THR A 72 -2.19 -4.85 -7.74
C THR A 72 -1.80 -4.97 -6.27
N LEU A 73 -2.00 -3.90 -5.50
CA LEU A 73 -1.82 -3.82 -4.06
C LEU A 73 -3.13 -3.42 -3.40
N GLU A 74 -3.54 -4.22 -2.42
CA GLU A 74 -4.67 -3.93 -1.55
C GLU A 74 -4.14 -3.70 -0.14
N ILE A 75 -4.28 -2.48 0.37
CA ILE A 75 -3.97 -2.16 1.76
C ILE A 75 -5.12 -2.69 2.62
N LEU A 76 -4.80 -3.58 3.55
CA LEU A 76 -5.74 -4.20 4.47
C LEU A 76 -5.73 -3.54 5.85
N ASP A 77 -4.60 -2.93 6.22
CA ASP A 77 -4.43 -2.16 7.45
C ASP A 77 -3.19 -1.29 7.34
N LEU A 78 -3.28 -0.09 7.91
CA LEU A 78 -2.24 0.93 7.94
C LEU A 78 -2.05 1.38 9.38
N ASP A 79 -0.81 1.35 9.85
CA ASP A 79 -0.38 1.84 11.14
C ASP A 79 0.88 2.69 10.90
N LEU A 80 0.68 4.02 10.87
CA LEU A 80 1.75 4.97 10.61
C LEU A 80 2.75 5.01 11.75
N ALA A 81 4.00 5.34 11.43
CA ALA A 81 5.04 5.57 12.41
C ALA A 81 4.64 6.73 13.35
N GLY A 82 4.93 6.54 14.63
CA GLY A 82 4.53 7.47 15.69
C GLY A 82 3.04 7.39 16.02
N GLN A 83 2.59 8.24 16.94
CA GLN A 83 1.17 8.32 17.28
C GLN A 83 0.83 9.70 17.86
N PHE A 84 -0.43 10.12 17.72
CA PHE A 84 -0.95 11.30 18.42
C PHE A 84 -1.34 10.94 19.84
N ARG A 85 -0.93 11.77 20.82
CA ARG A 85 -1.27 11.55 22.24
C ARG A 85 -2.53 12.34 22.59
N TRP A 86 -3.67 11.67 22.61
CA TRP A 86 -4.99 12.28 22.80
C TRP A 86 -5.28 12.79 24.24
N TRP A 87 -4.55 12.30 25.25
CA TRP A 87 -4.72 12.70 26.66
C TRP A 87 -3.90 13.94 27.06
N ASP A 88 -3.06 14.46 26.16
CA ASP A 88 -2.28 15.68 26.39
C ASP A 88 -2.80 16.77 25.46
N ALA A 89 -3.79 17.54 25.91
CA ALA A 89 -4.42 18.60 25.12
C ALA A 89 -3.44 19.67 24.62
N SER A 90 -2.24 19.77 25.22
CA SER A 90 -1.18 20.69 24.77
C SER A 90 -0.28 20.11 23.68
N ARG A 91 -0.25 18.78 23.53
CA ARG A 91 0.58 18.04 22.57
C ARG A 91 -0.21 17.13 21.62
N GLY A 92 -1.54 17.16 21.67
CA GLY A 92 -2.41 16.34 20.85
C GLY A 92 -2.19 16.54 19.35
N GLU A 93 -1.62 17.68 18.96
CA GLU A 93 -1.25 18.02 17.58
C GLU A 93 0.11 17.47 17.14
N VAL A 94 0.93 16.98 18.07
CA VAL A 94 2.28 16.48 17.79
C VAL A 94 2.27 14.96 17.70
N ARG A 95 2.64 14.44 16.52
CA ARG A 95 2.90 13.01 16.33
C ARG A 95 4.22 12.66 17.03
N VAL A 96 4.16 11.80 18.04
CA VAL A 96 5.31 11.40 18.84
C VAL A 96 5.90 10.11 18.29
N MET A 97 7.20 10.13 18.00
CA MET A 97 7.96 8.97 17.52
C MET A 97 8.66 8.28 18.69
N SER A 98 8.67 6.94 18.70
CA SER A 98 9.31 6.12 19.74
C SER A 98 9.67 4.73 19.22
N ALA A 99 10.54 4.01 19.92
CA ALA A 99 10.91 2.63 19.57
C ALA A 99 9.72 1.64 19.59
N ALA A 100 8.55 2.02 20.13
CA ALA A 100 7.34 1.19 20.18
C ALA A 100 6.30 1.54 19.10
N THR A 101 6.53 2.59 18.32
CA THR A 101 5.57 3.14 17.35
C THR A 101 6.13 3.03 15.94
N TRP A 102 6.60 1.84 15.58
CA TRP A 102 7.15 1.57 14.25
C TRP A 102 6.04 1.46 13.21
N PRO A 103 6.31 1.83 11.94
CA PRO A 103 5.33 1.70 10.88
C PRO A 103 4.98 0.23 10.63
N ARG A 104 3.72 -0.02 10.29
CA ARG A 104 3.24 -1.33 9.83
C ARG A 104 2.18 -1.18 8.75
N ILE A 105 2.29 -2.01 7.72
CA ILE A 105 1.27 -2.15 6.68
C ILE A 105 0.93 -3.62 6.53
N ARG A 106 -0.36 -3.96 6.59
CA ARG A 106 -0.85 -5.25 6.11
C ARG A 106 -1.38 -5.06 4.70
N LEU A 107 -0.90 -5.85 3.76
CA LEU A 107 -1.33 -5.76 2.37
C LEU A 107 -1.51 -7.13 1.74
N ARG A 108 -2.33 -7.16 0.69
CA ARG A 108 -2.42 -8.27 -0.26
C ARG A 108 -1.93 -7.78 -1.61
N TYR A 109 -1.17 -8.61 -2.31
CA TYR A 109 -0.63 -8.28 -3.62
C TYR A 109 -0.87 -9.37 -4.65
N ARG A 110 -0.96 -8.96 -5.91
CA ARG A 110 -0.98 -9.83 -7.09
C ARG A 110 -0.14 -9.19 -8.19
N LEU A 111 0.84 -9.93 -8.68
CA LEU A 111 1.68 -9.57 -9.83
C LEU A 111 1.21 -10.35 -11.05
N MET A 112 0.89 -9.63 -12.12
CA MET A 112 0.44 -10.18 -13.40
C MET A 112 1.43 -9.79 -14.51
N ALA A 113 1.58 -10.65 -15.51
CA ALA A 113 2.21 -10.32 -16.80
C ALA A 113 1.51 -11.09 -17.91
N ASP A 114 1.21 -10.44 -19.04
CA ASP A 114 0.54 -11.04 -20.20
C ASP A 114 -0.71 -11.89 -19.83
N GLY A 115 -1.50 -11.42 -18.87
CA GLY A 115 -2.70 -12.10 -18.38
C GLY A 115 -2.45 -13.32 -17.47
N ARG A 116 -1.20 -13.62 -17.12
CA ARG A 116 -0.82 -14.69 -16.20
C ARG A 116 -0.43 -14.14 -14.82
N GLU A 117 -0.89 -14.82 -13.77
CA GLU A 117 -0.43 -14.55 -12.39
C GLU A 117 0.99 -15.08 -12.20
N LEU A 118 1.93 -14.18 -11.93
CA LEU A 118 3.33 -14.51 -11.64
C LEU A 118 3.56 -14.72 -10.16
N ALA A 119 2.91 -13.92 -9.31
CA ALA A 119 3.01 -14.02 -7.86
C ALA A 119 1.77 -13.44 -7.18
N LYS A 120 1.47 -13.93 -5.97
CA LYS A 120 0.49 -13.32 -5.07
C LYS A 120 0.84 -13.64 -3.62
N GLY A 121 0.34 -12.83 -2.70
CA GLY A 121 0.51 -13.07 -1.27
C GLY A 121 -0.23 -12.05 -0.42
N GLU A 122 -0.32 -12.35 0.87
CA GLU A 122 -0.73 -11.41 1.91
C GLU A 122 0.40 -11.32 2.93
N GLU A 123 0.82 -10.10 3.27
CA GLU A 123 1.99 -9.84 4.10
C GLU A 123 1.73 -8.72 5.09
N SER A 124 2.37 -8.81 6.26
CA SER A 124 2.49 -7.71 7.20
C SER A 124 3.93 -7.21 7.21
N ILE A 125 4.12 -6.00 6.71
CA ILE A 125 5.40 -5.33 6.56
C ILE A 125 5.58 -4.40 7.75
N SER A 126 6.76 -4.39 8.35
CA SER A 126 7.10 -3.51 9.48
C SER A 126 8.59 -3.20 9.51
N ASP A 127 8.96 -2.01 9.99
CA ASP A 127 10.36 -1.62 10.23
C ASP A 127 10.56 -1.23 11.69
N ARG A 128 11.03 -2.17 12.53
CA ARG A 128 11.22 -1.91 13.97
C ARG A 128 12.40 -0.99 14.27
N ASP A 129 13.35 -0.89 13.35
CA ASP A 129 14.56 -0.07 13.50
C ASP A 129 14.41 1.29 12.79
N TYR A 130 13.18 1.69 12.44
CA TYR A 130 12.87 2.86 11.60
C TYR A 130 13.50 4.18 12.05
N LEU A 131 13.76 4.36 13.35
CA LEU A 131 14.39 5.57 13.89
C LEU A 131 15.87 5.69 13.51
N ASN A 132 16.54 4.58 13.21
CA ASN A 132 17.94 4.54 12.82
C ASN A 132 18.14 4.69 11.30
N ALA A 133 17.06 4.65 10.51
CA ALA A 133 17.14 4.77 9.07
C ALA A 133 17.60 6.17 8.64
N VAL A 134 18.36 6.25 7.54
CA VAL A 134 18.82 7.53 6.94
C VAL A 134 17.62 8.44 6.61
N SER A 135 16.47 7.84 6.29
CA SER A 135 15.21 8.54 6.04
C SER A 135 14.75 9.41 7.20
N ALA A 136 15.20 9.17 8.44
CA ALA A 136 14.85 9.97 9.62
C ALA A 136 15.19 11.46 9.50
N ARG A 137 16.07 11.85 8.56
CA ARG A 137 16.45 13.25 8.29
C ARG A 137 15.52 13.99 7.33
N SER A 138 14.56 13.30 6.71
CA SER A 138 13.59 13.91 5.80
C SER A 138 12.48 14.65 6.55
N SER A 139 11.97 15.74 5.99
CA SER A 139 10.75 16.42 6.47
C SER A 139 9.46 15.76 5.97
N ASP A 140 9.56 14.74 5.11
CA ASP A 140 8.41 14.00 4.61
C ASP A 140 7.65 13.30 5.75
N PRO A 141 6.32 13.53 5.88
CA PRO A 141 5.51 12.91 6.93
C PRO A 141 5.45 11.38 6.82
N LEU A 142 5.64 10.80 5.63
CA LEU A 142 5.60 9.36 5.37
C LEU A 142 6.99 8.73 5.17
N ARG A 143 8.08 9.42 5.56
CA ARG A 143 9.46 8.98 5.29
C ARG A 143 9.78 7.56 5.78
N TYR A 144 9.15 7.12 6.87
CA TYR A 144 9.39 5.81 7.46
C TYR A 144 8.62 4.72 6.72
N GLU A 145 7.37 4.99 6.37
CA GLU A 145 6.53 4.11 5.56
C GLU A 145 7.13 3.94 4.16
N LYS A 146 7.60 5.03 3.54
CA LYS A 146 8.25 5.00 2.23
C LYS A 146 9.56 4.21 2.26
N ASN A 147 10.38 4.35 3.31
CA ASN A 147 11.59 3.54 3.47
C ASN A 147 11.26 2.05 3.59
N MET A 148 10.34 1.71 4.50
CA MET A 148 9.87 0.35 4.74
C MET A 148 9.28 -0.28 3.47
N LEU A 149 8.42 0.45 2.75
CA LEU A 149 7.86 0.00 1.48
C LEU A 149 8.95 -0.17 0.43
N GLY A 150 9.92 0.74 0.34
CA GLY A 150 11.03 0.64 -0.59
C GLY A 150 11.89 -0.61 -0.37
N ASP A 151 12.16 -0.97 0.88
CA ASP A 151 12.93 -2.17 1.24
C ASP A 151 12.14 -3.44 0.94
N TRP A 152 10.85 -3.49 1.31
CA TRP A 152 9.98 -4.60 0.98
C TRP A 152 9.82 -4.80 -0.54
N PHE A 153 9.56 -3.71 -1.27
CA PHE A 153 9.35 -3.76 -2.73
C PHE A 153 10.61 -4.24 -3.44
N ARG A 154 11.78 -3.75 -3.02
CA ARG A 154 13.07 -4.21 -3.55
C ARG A 154 13.32 -5.69 -3.27
N SER A 155 13.02 -6.15 -2.05
CA SER A 155 13.16 -7.58 -1.69
C SER A 155 12.26 -8.46 -2.55
N ARG A 156 11.00 -8.05 -2.80
CA ARG A 156 10.02 -8.85 -3.54
C ARG A 156 10.19 -8.80 -5.05
N PHE A 157 10.52 -7.64 -5.59
CA PHE A 157 10.46 -7.39 -7.04
C PHE A 157 11.80 -6.93 -7.63
N GLY A 158 12.80 -6.62 -6.81
CA GLY A 158 14.11 -6.15 -7.27
C GLY A 158 14.97 -7.18 -7.99
N GLY A 159 14.60 -8.47 -7.95
CA GLY A 159 15.27 -9.53 -8.70
C GLY A 159 15.07 -9.45 -10.22
N GLY A 160 14.11 -8.66 -10.72
CA GLY A 160 13.80 -8.54 -12.15
C GLY A 160 14.73 -7.61 -12.94
N ARG A 161 15.52 -6.76 -12.28
CA ARG A 161 16.57 -5.93 -12.89
C ARG A 161 17.78 -5.90 -11.96
N GLN A 162 18.89 -6.52 -12.37
CA GLN A 162 20.19 -6.15 -11.82
C GLN A 162 20.44 -4.67 -12.16
N PRO A 163 20.86 -3.83 -11.20
CA PRO A 163 21.37 -2.51 -11.53
C PRO A 163 22.61 -2.69 -12.41
N ALA A 164 22.64 -1.94 -13.52
CA ALA A 164 23.85 -1.77 -14.32
C ALA A 164 24.98 -1.13 -13.49
#